data_AF-N9R082-F1
#
_entry.id   AF-N9R082-F1
#
_cell.length_a   1.000
_cell.length_b   1.000
_cell.length_c   1.000
_cell.angle_alpha   90.00
_cell.angle_beta   90.00
_cell.angle_gamma   90.00
#
_symmetry.space_group_name_H-M   'P 1'
#
loop_
_entity.id
_entity.type
_entity.pdbx_description
1 polymer ?
#
loop_
_entity_poly.entity_id
_entity_poly.type
_entity_poly.pdbx_seq_one_letter_code
_entity_poly.pdbx_strand_id
1 'polypeptide(L)' 'MNSNIKTGLISVYLVIGFFFAIYQHFWGQYNYKSFAYNIGQGLVWPAVMFPTVGKIVGGILILCLVGFLTMRSK' A
#
# COMPACT_ATOMS: atom_id res chain seq x y z
N MET A 1 -6.02 -20.15 11.15
CA MET A 1 -6.77 -18.94 11.54
C MET A 1 -8.22 -19.12 11.13
N ASN A 2 -9.18 -18.81 12.00
CA ASN A 2 -10.61 -18.91 11.67
C ASN A 2 -10.94 -17.98 10.47
N SER A 3 -11.69 -18.47 9.48
CA SER A 3 -12.03 -17.72 8.27
C SER A 3 -12.68 -16.36 8.58
N ASN A 4 -13.49 -16.29 9.62
CA ASN A 4 -14.14 -15.07 10.09
C ASN A 4 -13.13 -14.02 10.57
N ILE A 5 -12.06 -14.45 11.27
CA ILE A 5 -11.00 -13.56 11.76
C ILE A 5 -10.21 -12.98 10.59
N LYS A 6 -9.91 -13.80 9.56
CA LYS A 6 -9.23 -13.34 8.35
C LYS A 6 -10.04 -12.26 7.63
N THR A 7 -11.32 -12.52 7.41
CA THR A 7 -12.22 -11.56 6.75
C THR A 7 -12.35 -10.27 7.55
N GLY A 8 -12.47 -10.36 8.88
CA GLY A 8 -12.50 -9.20 9.77
C GLY A 8 -11.26 -8.33 9.65
N LEU A 9 -10.06 -8.93 9.69
CA LEU A 9 -8.80 -8.19 9.55
C LEU A 9 -8.68 -7.49 8.20
N ILE A 10 -9.05 -8.15 7.10
CA ILE A 10 -9.04 -7.56 5.76
C ILE A 10 -10.02 -6.40 5.67
N SER A 11 -11.24 -6.56 6.22
CA SER A 11 -12.26 -5.52 6.22
C SER A 11 -11.79 -4.28 6.99
N VAL A 12 -11.26 -4.46 8.21
CA VAL A 12 -10.72 -3.36 9.02
C VAL A 12 -9.60 -2.64 8.27
N TYR A 13 -8.67 -3.40 7.66
CA TYR A 13 -7.59 -2.83 6.87
C TYR A 13 -8.10 -1.95 5.72
N LEU A 14 -9.08 -2.44 4.95
CA LEU A 14 -9.65 -1.71 3.81
C LEU A 14 -10.46 -0.49 4.24
N VAL A 15 -11.20 -0.58 5.35
CA VAL A 15 -11.96 0.55 5.90
C VAL A 15 -11.01 1.68 6.33
N ILE A 16 -9.93 1.35 7.04
CA ILE A 16 -8.90 2.33 7.41
C ILE A 16 -8.29 2.95 6.16
N GLY A 17 -7.90 2.12 5.19
CA GLY A 17 -7.34 2.57 3.91
C GLY A 17 -8.27 3.50 3.15
N PHE A 18 -9.58 3.23 3.14
CA PHE A 18 -10.58 4.08 2.50
C PHE A 18 -10.68 5.46 3.16
N PHE A 19 -10.78 5.52 4.49
CA PHE A 19 -10.77 6.82 5.20
C PHE A 19 -9.45 7.57 5.02
N PHE A 20 -8.32 6.84 4.97
CA PHE A 20 -7.02 7.44 4.65
C PHE A 20 -6.98 8.03 3.24
N ALA A 21 -7.58 7.36 2.24
CA ALA A 21 -7.68 7.88 0.88
C ALA A 21 -8.52 9.17 0.81
N ILE A 22 -9.65 9.21 1.53
CA ILE A 22 -10.47 10.43 1.66
C ILE A 22 -9.63 11.55 2.28
N TYR A 23 -8.95 11.26 3.40
CA TYR A 23 -8.08 12.23 4.05
C TYR A 23 -7.00 12.77 3.10
N GLN A 24 -6.30 11.90 2.36
CA GLN A 24 -5.28 12.31 1.40
C GLN A 24 -5.85 13.16 0.26
N HIS A 25 -7.07 12.87 -0.19
CA HIS A 25 -7.67 13.61 -1.28
C HIS A 25 -8.01 15.05 -0.94
N PHE A 26 -8.47 15.31 0.28
CA PHE A 26 -8.86 16.67 0.69
C PHE A 26 -7.73 17.43 1.41
N TRP A 27 -6.92 16.75 2.23
CA TRP A 27 -5.90 17.37 3.09
C TRP A 27 -4.48 16.86 2.88
N GLY A 28 -4.30 15.86 2.02
CA GLY A 28 -3.00 15.26 1.76
C GLY A 28 -2.08 16.10 0.88
N GLN A 29 -0.80 15.71 0.86
CA GLN A 29 0.21 16.29 -0.03
C GLN A 29 -0.12 16.08 -1.52
N TYR A 30 -0.97 15.11 -1.82
CA TYR A 30 -1.40 14.73 -3.16
C TYR A 30 -2.88 15.06 -3.42
N ASN A 31 -3.42 16.06 -2.72
CA ASN A 31 -4.80 16.52 -2.89
C ASN A 31 -5.10 17.01 -4.31
N TYR A 32 -4.10 17.55 -5.01
CA TYR A 32 -4.21 17.97 -6.42
C TYR A 32 -4.31 16.80 -7.41
N LYS A 33 -4.07 15.56 -6.98
CA LYS A 33 -4.21 14.36 -7.83
C LYS A 33 -5.63 13.80 -7.76
N SER A 34 -5.99 13.04 -8.78
CA SER A 34 -7.29 12.37 -8.85
C SER A 34 -7.53 11.46 -7.64
N PHE A 35 -8.79 11.29 -7.27
CA PHE A 35 -9.17 10.41 -6.17
C PHE A 35 -8.65 8.98 -6.34
N ALA A 36 -8.59 8.48 -7.59
CA ALA A 36 -8.03 7.16 -7.90
C ALA A 36 -6.56 7.00 -7.45
N TYR A 37 -5.75 8.05 -7.55
CA TYR A 37 -4.37 8.03 -7.04
C TYR A 37 -4.35 7.90 -5.51
N ASN A 38 -5.24 8.61 -4.82
CA ASN A 38 -5.36 8.57 -3.36
C ASN A 38 -5.97 7.26 -2.85
N ILE A 39 -6.83 6.59 -3.63
CA ILE A 39 -7.27 5.20 -3.37
C ILE A 39 -6.08 4.24 -3.37
N GLY A 40 -5.16 4.39 -4.33
CA GLY A 40 -3.91 3.62 -4.35
C GLY A 40 -3.10 3.82 -3.07
N GLN A 41 -2.98 5.07 -2.59
CA GLN A 41 -2.34 5.35 -1.31
C GLN A 41 -3.09 4.79 -0.12
N GLY A 42 -4.43 4.79 -0.16
CA GLY A 42 -5.29 4.13 0.82
C GLY A 42 -5.04 2.63 0.90
N LEU A 43 -4.81 1.96 -0.22
CA LEU A 43 -4.55 0.52 -0.23
C LEU A 43 -3.20 0.16 0.43
N VAL A 44 -2.21 1.04 0.33
CA VAL A 44 -0.88 0.87 0.95
C VAL A 44 -0.64 1.85 2.10
N TRP A 45 -1.72 2.27 2.78
CA TRP A 45 -1.70 3.33 3.79
C TRP A 45 -0.61 3.18 4.86
N PRO A 46 -0.24 1.97 5.37
CA PRO A 46 0.81 1.88 6.38
C PRO A 46 2.18 2.28 5.82
N ALA A 47 2.46 1.93 4.56
CA ALA A 47 3.72 2.29 3.90
C ALA A 47 3.81 3.80 3.64
N VAL A 48 2.66 4.46 3.43
CA VAL A 48 2.58 5.93 3.26
C VAL A 48 2.74 6.64 4.60
N MET A 49 2.11 6.16 5.67
CA MET A 49 2.20 6.74 7.01
C MET A 49 3.56 6.52 7.68
N PHE A 50 4.21 5.38 7.43
CA PHE A 50 5.49 5.01 8.02
C PHE A 50 6.56 4.88 6.94
N PRO A 51 7.32 5.96 6.64
CA PRO A 51 8.30 5.96 5.54
C PRO A 51 9.31 4.82 5.60
N THR A 52 9.69 4.39 6.81
CA THR A 52 10.59 3.24 7.01
C THR A 52 10.01 1.95 6.45
N VAL A 53 8.71 1.68 6.69
CA VAL A 53 8.02 0.49 6.16
C VAL A 53 7.97 0.56 4.64
N GLY A 54 7.62 1.72 4.07
CA GLY A 54 7.60 1.92 2.62
C GLY A 54 8.96 1.69 1.96
N LYS A 55 10.05 2.19 2.57
CA LYS A 55 11.42 1.97 2.08
C LYS A 55 11.83 0.50 2.12
N ILE A 56 11.50 -0.22 3.19
CA ILE A 56 11.82 -1.64 3.32
C ILE A 56 11.06 -2.44 2.26
N VAL A 57 9.75 -2.25 2.13
CA VAL A 57 8.92 -2.97 1.15
C VAL A 57 9.38 -2.66 -0.28
N GLY A 58 9.65 -1.39 -0.60
CA GLY A 58 10.18 -0.99 -1.89
C GLY A 58 11.54 -1.61 -2.19
N GLY A 59 12.45 -1.63 -1.22
CA GLY A 59 13.76 -2.27 -1.34
C GLY A 59 13.67 -3.77 -1.60
N ILE A 60 12.79 -4.48 -0.87
CA ILE A 60 12.54 -5.92 -1.08
C ILE A 60 12.01 -6.16 -2.50
N LEU A 61 11.02 -5.39 -2.95
CA LEU A 61 10.45 -5.52 -4.29
C LEU A 61 11.51 -5.33 -5.39
N ILE A 62 12.39 -4.34 -5.24
CA ILE A 62 13.49 -4.11 -6.18
C ILE A 62 14.47 -5.29 -6.18
N LEU A 63 14.88 -5.77 -5.01
CA LEU A 63 15.78 -6.93 -4.93
C LEU A 63 15.17 -8.19 -5.54
N CYS A 64 13.89 -8.44 -5.30
CA CYS A 64 13.16 -9.54 -5.93
C CYS A 64 13.09 -9.40 -7.46
N LEU A 65 12.81 -8.19 -7.96
CA LEU A 65 12.76 -7.92 -9.40
C LEU A 65 14.13 -8.11 -10.05
N VAL A 66 15.19 -7.54 -9.46
CA VAL A 66 16.56 -7.68 -9.96
C VAL A 66 16.98 -9.15 -9.93
N GLY A 67 16.78 -9.84 -8.81
CA GLY A 67 17.08 -11.27 -8.68
C GLY A 67 16.33 -12.10 -9.72
N PHE A 68 15.04 -11.85 -9.92
CA PHE A 68 14.24 -12.51 -10.95
C PHE A 68 14.79 -12.26 -12.36
N LEU A 69 15.08 -11.01 -12.72
CA LEU A 69 15.60 -10.65 -14.04
C LEU A 69 17.00 -11.23 -14.28
N THR A 70 17.87 -11.26 -13.27
CA THR A 70 19.22 -11.83 -13.36
C THR A 70 19.19 -13.35 -13.43
N MET A 71 18.29 -14.01 -12.71
CA MET A 71 18.18 -15.48 -12.69
C MET A 71 17.30 -16.04 -13.82
N ARG A 72 16.52 -15.18 -14.49
CA ARG A 72 15.77 -15.55 -15.69
C ARG A 72 16.75 -15.82 -16.83
N SER A 73 17.15 -17.08 -16.96
CA SER A 73 17.77 -17.57 -18.19
C SER A 73 16.81 -17.36 -19.36
N LYS A 74 17.37 -17.00 -20.54
CA LYS A 74 16.64 -16.63 -21.76
C LYS A 74 15.47 -17.56 -22.08
#